data_AF-A0A101C9F3-F1
#
_entry.id   AF-A0A101C9F3-F1
#
_cell.length_a   1.000
_cell.length_b   1.000
_cell.length_c   1.000
_cell.angle_alpha   90.00
_cell.angle_beta   90.00
_cell.angle_gamma   90.00
#
_symmetry.space_group_name_H-M   'P 1'
#
loop_
_entity.id
_entity.type
_entity.pdbx_description
1 polymer ?
#
loop_
_entity_poly.entity_id
_entity_poly.type
_entity_poly.pdbx_seq_one_letter_code
_entity_poly.pdbx_strand_id
1 'polypeptide(L)'
;MKATINGLAPHTSAEEGRLTLVDRYYFAWQEYRTQHGDEPTGQKLSAYLADKGLHSRSGKPVSPSTLRRYFLSFRLYTIWAEHRESSSTPALDAIAHDCAAHGITAQYNKPLTIHNISEHADDFERRWQATTQHHADPQRPHVDG
;
A
#
# COMPACT_ATOMS: atom_id res chain seq x y z
N MET A 1 -24.74 19.90 21.89
CA MET A 1 -23.77 19.02 22.58
C MET A 1 -22.84 18.44 21.53
N LYS A 2 -21.52 18.67 21.65
CA LYS A 2 -20.51 18.23 20.69
C LYS A 2 -20.21 16.75 20.92
N ALA A 3 -20.35 15.92 19.89
CA ALA A 3 -19.88 14.54 19.91
C ALA A 3 -18.35 14.54 19.75
N THR A 4 -17.66 14.18 20.83
CA THR A 4 -16.22 13.87 20.83
C THR A 4 -16.04 12.56 20.08
N ILE A 5 -15.39 12.60 18.92
CA ILE A 5 -15.00 11.39 18.19
C ILE A 5 -13.75 10.85 18.88
N ASN A 6 -13.89 9.67 19.49
CA ASN A 6 -12.84 8.94 20.18
C ASN A 6 -11.63 8.72 19.27
N GLY A 7 -10.46 8.97 19.85
CA GLY A 7 -9.17 8.79 19.20
C GLY A 7 -8.92 7.36 18.74
N LEU A 8 -8.16 7.25 17.64
CA LEU A 8 -7.56 6.02 17.18
C LEU A 8 -6.86 5.32 18.35
N ALA A 9 -7.23 4.07 18.60
CA ALA A 9 -6.52 3.22 19.55
C ALA A 9 -5.04 3.08 19.12
N PRO A 10 -4.09 3.03 20.07
CA PRO A 10 -2.70 2.75 19.74
C PRO A 10 -2.60 1.32 19.22
N HIS A 11 -2.26 1.16 17.94
CA HIS A 11 -1.99 -0.14 17.35
C HIS A 11 -0.84 -0.83 18.11
N THR A 12 -1.04 -2.08 18.48
CA THR A 12 -0.14 -2.89 19.29
C THR A 12 1.22 -3.05 18.61
N SER A 13 2.32 -2.75 19.31
CA SER A 13 3.69 -2.69 18.76
C SER A 13 4.24 -3.98 18.12
N ALA A 14 3.57 -5.12 18.27
CA ALA A 14 3.93 -6.38 17.60
C ALA A 14 3.41 -6.48 16.15
N GLU A 15 2.33 -5.78 15.82
CA GLU A 15 1.73 -5.72 14.47
C GLU A 15 2.45 -4.68 13.61
N GLU A 16 2.85 -3.56 14.23
CA GLU A 16 3.73 -2.55 13.65
C GLU A 16 5.10 -3.10 13.22
N GLY A 17 5.56 -4.19 13.85
CA GLY A 17 6.84 -4.83 13.57
C GLY A 17 6.89 -5.62 12.25
N ARG A 18 5.73 -5.96 11.65
CA ARG A 18 5.68 -6.72 10.39
C ARG A 18 5.54 -5.83 9.16
N LEU A 19 4.92 -4.65 9.29
CA LEU A 19 4.79 -3.71 8.18
C LEU A 19 6.10 -2.96 7.98
N THR A 20 6.68 -3.08 6.78
CA THR A 20 7.77 -2.21 6.39
C THR A 20 7.29 -0.77 6.27
N LEU A 21 8.23 0.16 6.29
CA LEU A 21 7.93 1.57 6.03
C LEU A 21 7.26 1.79 4.66
N VAL A 22 7.62 0.98 3.66
CA VAL A 22 7.02 1.06 2.31
C VAL A 22 5.58 0.57 2.32
N ASP A 23 5.26 -0.46 3.11
CA ASP A 23 3.87 -0.93 3.25
C ASP A 23 3.00 0.15 3.90
N ARG A 24 3.51 0.85 4.91
CA ARG A 24 2.80 1.98 5.53
C ARG A 24 2.54 3.11 4.53
N TYR A 25 3.49 3.39 3.63
CA TYR A 25 3.27 4.35 2.54
C TYR A 25 2.21 3.86 1.56
N TYR A 26 2.20 2.58 1.22
CA TYR A 26 1.19 1.98 0.35
C TYR A 26 -0.21 2.09 0.96
N PHE A 27 -0.38 1.73 2.24
CA PHE A 27 -1.67 1.88 2.93
C PHE A 27 -2.16 3.33 2.95
N ALA A 28 -1.27 4.28 3.28
CA ALA A 28 -1.63 5.68 3.26
C ALA A 28 -2.01 6.18 1.85
N TRP A 29 -1.32 5.69 0.82
CA TRP A 29 -1.64 5.98 -0.58
C TRP A 29 -3.00 5.42 -0.99
N GLN A 30 -3.31 4.18 -0.60
CA GLN A 30 -4.60 3.55 -0.88
C GLN A 30 -5.73 4.27 -0.13
N GLU A 31 -5.53 4.57 1.16
CA GLU A 31 -6.52 5.28 1.98
C GLU A 31 -6.80 6.69 1.42
N TYR A 32 -5.76 7.41 0.98
CA TYR A 32 -5.93 8.70 0.31
C TYR A 32 -6.81 8.58 -0.94
N ARG A 33 -6.56 7.56 -1.79
CA ARG A 33 -7.37 7.32 -2.99
C ARG A 33 -8.83 7.01 -2.65
N THR A 34 -9.07 6.21 -1.60
CA THR A 34 -10.43 5.92 -1.13
C THR A 34 -11.14 7.18 -0.63
N GLN A 35 -10.44 8.07 0.07
CA GLN A 35 -11.03 9.30 0.64
C GLN A 35 -11.25 10.40 -0.40
N HIS A 36 -10.34 10.54 -1.37
CA HIS A 36 -10.33 11.67 -2.31
C HIS A 36 -10.73 11.31 -3.74
N GLY A 37 -10.84 10.02 -4.08
CA GLY A 37 -11.19 9.53 -5.42
C GLY A 37 -10.04 9.55 -6.44
N ASP A 38 -8.94 10.25 -6.13
CA ASP A 38 -7.81 10.44 -7.03
C ASP A 38 -6.48 9.98 -6.42
N GLU A 39 -5.52 9.72 -7.29
CA GLU A 39 -4.16 9.43 -6.86
C GLU A 39 -3.48 10.67 -6.25
N PRO A 40 -2.85 10.58 -5.06
CA PRO A 40 -2.13 11.70 -4.49
C PRO A 40 -0.88 12.04 -5.30
N THR A 41 -0.57 13.33 -5.43
CA THR A 41 0.78 13.75 -5.80
C THR A 41 1.76 13.40 -4.67
N GLY A 42 3.07 13.35 -4.96
CA GLY A 42 4.07 13.12 -3.91
C GLY A 42 4.00 14.15 -2.76
N GLN A 43 3.55 15.38 -3.03
CA GLN A 43 3.35 16.40 -1.99
C GLN A 43 2.12 16.09 -1.13
N LYS A 44 1.00 15.74 -1.78
CA LYS A 44 -0.25 15.36 -1.07
C LYS A 44 -0.01 14.15 -0.18
N LEU A 45 0.68 13.12 -0.68
CA LEU A 45 0.99 11.94 0.14
C LEU A 45 1.95 12.27 1.28
N SER A 46 2.97 13.10 1.05
CA SER A 46 3.90 13.54 2.09
C SER A 46 3.18 14.26 3.24
N ALA A 47 2.29 15.20 2.91
CA ALA A 47 1.48 15.92 3.89
C ALA A 47 0.52 14.97 4.64
N TYR A 48 -0.14 14.06 3.91
CA TYR A 48 -1.04 13.08 4.48
C TYR A 48 -0.35 12.12 5.46
N LEU A 49 0.87 11.68 5.12
CA LEU A 49 1.69 10.86 6.01
C LEU A 49 2.08 11.63 7.28
N ALA A 50 2.48 12.90 7.15
CA ALA A 50 2.85 13.72 8.29
C ALA A 50 1.66 13.99 9.23
N ASP A 51 0.47 14.25 8.68
CA ASP A 51 -0.78 14.40 9.45
C ASP A 51 -1.11 13.15 10.27
N LYS A 52 -0.85 11.96 9.70
CA LYS A 52 -0.95 10.66 10.37
C LYS A 52 0.21 10.35 11.33
N GLY A 53 1.12 11.30 11.58
CA GLY A 53 2.28 11.12 12.44
C GLY A 53 3.42 10.30 11.82
N LEU A 54 3.32 9.88 10.56
CA LEU A 54 4.34 9.08 9.90
C LEU A 54 5.43 9.95 9.27
N HIS A 55 6.55 10.06 9.98
CA HIS A 55 7.69 10.89 9.60
C HIS A 55 8.89 10.04 9.14
N SER A 56 9.82 10.67 8.43
CA SER A 56 11.14 10.09 8.15
C SER A 56 11.94 9.90 9.44
N ARG A 57 13.05 9.14 9.36
CA ARG A 57 13.98 8.92 10.49
C ARG A 57 14.51 10.20 11.13
N SER A 58 14.54 11.32 10.38
CA SER A 58 14.96 12.63 10.88
C SER A 58 13.83 13.43 11.54
N GLY A 59 12.65 12.84 11.74
CA GLY A 59 11.46 13.52 12.27
C GLY A 59 10.79 14.47 11.29
N LYS A 60 11.27 14.57 10.05
CA LYS A 60 10.72 15.43 9.00
C LYS A 60 9.69 14.68 8.14
N PRO A 61 8.75 15.38 7.48
CA PRO A 61 7.88 14.77 6.47
C PRO A 61 8.69 13.99 5.43
N VAL A 62 8.13 12.87 4.97
CA VAL A 62 8.79 12.02 3.96
C VAL A 62 8.89 12.79 2.65
N SER A 63 10.06 12.78 2.01
CA SER A 63 10.27 13.56 0.78
C SER A 63 9.29 13.18 -0.34
N PRO A 64 8.60 14.15 -0.96
CA PRO A 64 7.75 13.91 -2.12
C PRO A 64 8.44 13.20 -3.28
N SER A 65 9.74 13.43 -3.47
CA SER A 65 10.52 12.78 -4.54
C SER A 65 10.82 11.32 -4.21
N THR A 66 10.98 10.99 -2.93
CA THR A 66 11.11 9.60 -2.48
C THR A 66 9.80 8.85 -2.69
N LEU A 67 8.67 9.43 -2.29
CA LEU A 67 7.35 8.81 -2.42
C LEU A 67 6.98 8.53 -3.88
N ARG A 68 7.28 9.47 -4.79
CA ARG A 68 7.03 9.31 -6.23
C ARG A 68 7.72 8.08 -6.84
N ARG A 69 8.86 7.63 -6.29
CA ARG A 69 9.56 6.43 -6.78
C ARG A 69 8.77 5.14 -6.53
N TYR A 70 7.83 5.16 -5.58
CA TYR A 70 7.02 4.00 -5.23
C TYR A 70 5.66 3.95 -5.93
N PHE A 71 5.23 5.02 -6.62
CA PHE A 71 3.87 5.06 -7.19
C PHE A 71 3.67 4.00 -8.28
N LEU A 72 4.67 3.78 -9.13
CA LEU A 72 4.58 2.72 -10.15
C LEU A 72 4.44 1.35 -9.50
N SER A 73 5.26 1.04 -8.50
CA SER A 73 5.20 -0.24 -7.78
C SER A 73 3.91 -0.39 -6.98
N PHE A 74 3.32 0.69 -6.47
CA PHE A 74 2.00 0.66 -5.80
C PHE A 74 0.88 0.33 -6.78
N ARG A 75 0.83 1.00 -7.94
CA ARG A 75 -0.15 0.71 -8.98
C ARG A 75 -0.04 -0.73 -9.49
N LEU A 76 1.19 -1.18 -9.75
CA LEU A 76 1.46 -2.55 -10.19
C LEU A 76 1.04 -3.56 -9.10
N TYR A 77 1.36 -3.29 -7.84
CA TYR A 77 0.94 -4.15 -6.72
C TYR A 77 -0.59 -4.24 -6.61
N THR A 78 -1.33 -3.14 -6.81
CA THR A 78 -2.81 -3.17 -6.78
C THR A 78 -3.38 -4.17 -7.80
N ILE A 79 -2.92 -4.11 -9.06
CA ILE A 79 -3.36 -5.06 -10.10
C ILE A 79 -2.92 -6.49 -9.75
N TRP A 80 -1.67 -6.67 -9.33
CA TRP A 80 -1.18 -7.99 -8.94
C TRP A 80 -1.99 -8.60 -7.78
N ALA A 81 -2.37 -7.79 -6.79
CA ALA A 81 -3.12 -8.20 -5.61
C ALA A 81 -4.55 -8.64 -5.96
N GLU A 82 -5.21 -7.95 -6.89
CA GLU A 82 -6.52 -8.35 -7.42
C GLU A 82 -6.48 -9.72 -8.09
N HIS A 83 -5.45 -9.98 -8.90
CA HIS A 83 -5.21 -11.31 -9.50
C HIS A 83 -4.92 -12.37 -8.44
N ARG A 84 -4.18 -12.00 -7.38
CA ARG A 84 -3.81 -12.89 -6.28
C ARG A 84 -5.02 -13.29 -5.41
N GLU A 85 -6.00 -12.40 -5.28
CA GLU A 85 -7.25 -12.67 -4.56
C GLU A 85 -8.08 -13.76 -5.27
N SER A 86 -8.08 -13.72 -6.62
CA SER A 86 -8.83 -14.67 -7.45
C SER A 86 -8.06 -15.96 -7.75
N SER A 87 -6.72 -15.93 -7.70
CA SER A 87 -5.85 -17.06 -8.08
C SER A 87 -4.63 -17.18 -7.18
N SER A 88 -4.35 -18.41 -6.75
CA SER A 88 -3.14 -18.71 -5.96
C SER A 88 -1.83 -18.47 -6.72
N THR A 89 -1.88 -18.55 -8.04
CA THR A 89 -0.75 -18.32 -8.95
C THR A 89 -1.18 -17.32 -10.02
N PRO A 90 -1.01 -16.02 -9.77
CA PRO A 90 -1.46 -15.00 -10.71
C PRO A 90 -0.62 -15.08 -12.00
N ALA A 91 -1.30 -15.13 -13.14
CA ALA A 91 -0.64 -15.23 -14.44
C ALA A 91 0.01 -13.89 -14.80
N LEU A 92 1.35 -13.85 -14.83
CA LEU A 92 2.10 -12.61 -15.05
C LEU A 92 1.79 -11.93 -16.39
N ASP A 93 1.45 -12.70 -17.42
CA ASP A 93 1.02 -12.17 -18.72
C ASP A 93 -0.32 -11.42 -18.62
N ALA A 94 -1.28 -11.97 -17.89
CA ALA A 94 -2.57 -11.32 -17.63
C ALA A 94 -2.39 -10.04 -16.80
N ILE A 95 -1.51 -10.06 -15.78
CA ILE A 95 -1.18 -8.86 -15.00
C ILE A 95 -0.54 -7.79 -15.89
N ALA A 96 0.38 -8.17 -16.79
CA ALA A 96 1.00 -7.23 -17.73
C ALA A 96 -0.04 -6.60 -18.67
N HIS A 97 -0.96 -7.42 -19.18
CA HIS A 97 -2.07 -6.97 -20.02
C HIS A 97 -2.97 -5.97 -19.28
N ASP A 98 -3.39 -6.29 -18.06
CA ASP A 98 -4.24 -5.42 -17.26
C ASP A 98 -3.51 -4.13 -16.87
N CYS A 99 -2.22 -4.22 -16.51
CA CYS A 99 -1.41 -3.01 -16.29
C CYS A 99 -1.45 -2.07 -17.49
N ALA A 100 -1.31 -2.59 -18.71
CA ALA A 100 -1.41 -1.79 -19.93
C ALA A 100 -2.82 -1.21 -20.14
N ALA A 101 -3.87 -2.00 -19.88
CA ALA A 101 -5.27 -1.55 -19.96
C ALA A 101 -5.57 -0.40 -18.97
N HIS A 102 -4.93 -0.42 -17.79
CA HIS A 102 -5.01 0.63 -16.78
C HIS A 102 -4.04 1.80 -17.02
N GLY A 103 -3.30 1.81 -18.14
CA GLY A 103 -2.33 2.86 -18.46
C GLY A 103 -1.09 2.87 -17.57
N ILE A 104 -0.79 1.76 -16.89
CA ILE A 104 0.38 1.57 -16.04
C ILE A 104 1.55 1.13 -16.92
N THR A 105 2.50 2.03 -17.13
CA THR A 105 3.69 1.79 -17.94
C THR A 105 4.97 1.99 -17.14
N ALA A 106 6.03 1.30 -17.54
CA ALA A 106 7.38 1.53 -17.06
C ALA A 106 7.95 2.87 -17.55
N GLN A 107 9.21 3.15 -17.20
CA GLN A 107 9.91 4.35 -17.62
C GLN A 107 9.88 4.51 -19.15
N TYR A 108 9.71 5.76 -19.61
CA TYR A 108 9.57 6.11 -21.02
C TYR A 108 8.33 5.51 -21.70
N ASN A 109 7.24 5.32 -20.96
CA ASN A 109 5.97 4.79 -21.47
C ASN A 109 6.11 3.39 -22.09
N LYS A 110 7.09 2.62 -21.61
CA LYS A 110 7.31 1.24 -22.08
C LYS A 110 6.27 0.32 -21.44
N PRO A 111 5.73 -0.65 -22.18
CA PRO A 111 4.84 -1.65 -21.59
C PRO A 111 5.58 -2.40 -20.48
N LEU A 112 4.87 -2.67 -19.38
CA LEU A 112 5.38 -3.56 -18.34
C LEU A 112 5.51 -4.97 -18.92
N THR A 113 6.69 -5.56 -18.75
CA THR A 113 6.94 -6.93 -19.21
C THR A 113 6.79 -7.91 -18.04
N ILE A 114 6.60 -9.19 -18.36
CA ILE A 114 6.62 -10.29 -17.37
C ILE A 114 7.87 -10.20 -16.50
N HIS A 115 9.03 -9.87 -17.09
CA HIS A 115 10.28 -9.72 -16.36
C HIS A 115 10.19 -8.64 -15.28
N ASN A 116 9.69 -7.45 -15.62
CA ASN A 116 9.54 -6.36 -14.65
C ASN A 116 8.60 -6.73 -13.50
N ILE A 117 7.53 -7.48 -13.78
CA ILE A 117 6.60 -7.92 -12.75
C ILE A 117 7.25 -8.99 -11.87
N SER A 118 8.00 -9.92 -12.47
CA SER A 118 8.70 -10.99 -11.75
C SER A 118 9.76 -10.45 -10.77
N GLU A 119 10.42 -9.34 -11.09
CA GLU A 119 11.37 -8.68 -10.18
C GLU A 119 10.72 -8.17 -8.88
N HIS A 120 9.40 -7.99 -8.88
CA HIS A 120 8.65 -7.53 -7.71
C HIS A 120 7.86 -8.66 -7.01
N ALA A 121 7.82 -9.87 -7.58
CA ALA A 121 6.92 -10.94 -7.13
C ALA A 121 7.12 -11.31 -5.65
N ASP A 122 8.35 -11.44 -5.20
CA ASP A 122 8.65 -11.74 -3.78
C ASP A 122 8.21 -10.61 -2.83
N ASP A 123 8.44 -9.35 -3.20
CA ASP A 123 7.99 -8.19 -2.40
C ASP A 123 6.46 -8.11 -2.36
N PHE A 124 5.80 -8.41 -3.47
CA PHE A 124 4.35 -8.41 -3.57
C PHE A 124 3.71 -9.51 -2.73
N GLU A 125 4.20 -10.75 -2.81
CA GLU A 125 3.69 -11.83 -1.96
C GLU A 125 3.93 -11.50 -0.49
N ARG A 126 5.12 -10.98 -0.14
CA ARG A 126 5.42 -10.56 1.24
C ARG A 126 4.48 -9.45 1.72
N ARG A 127 4.17 -8.45 0.89
CA ARG A 127 3.20 -7.38 1.22
C ARG A 127 1.78 -7.92 1.31
N TRP A 128 1.38 -8.84 0.44
CA TRP A 128 0.06 -9.49 0.47
C TRP A 128 -0.15 -10.28 1.74
N GLN A 129 0.83 -11.07 2.17
CA GLN A 129 0.79 -11.79 3.45
C GLN A 129 0.67 -10.81 4.62
N ALA A 130 1.48 -9.75 4.64
CA ALA A 130 1.42 -8.74 5.69
C ALA A 130 0.07 -7.99 5.73
N THR A 131 -0.51 -7.69 4.57
CA THR A 131 -1.79 -7.00 4.42
C THR A 131 -2.97 -7.90 4.80
N THR A 132 -3.00 -9.14 4.29
CA THR A 132 -4.06 -10.11 4.59
C THR A 132 -4.07 -10.46 6.08
N GLN A 133 -2.90 -10.64 6.70
CA GLN A 133 -2.82 -10.86 8.15
C GLN A 133 -3.31 -9.65 8.95
N HIS A 134 -3.02 -8.43 8.49
CA HIS A 134 -3.53 -7.20 9.11
C HIS A 134 -5.06 -7.06 8.98
N HIS A 135 -5.65 -7.54 7.88
CA HIS A 135 -7.11 -7.57 7.71
C HIS A 135 -7.79 -8.75 8.44
N ALA A 136 -7.07 -9.87 8.63
CA ALA A 136 -7.55 -11.07 9.30
C ALA A 136 -7.44 -11.00 10.84
N ASP A 137 -7.02 -9.87 11.42
CA ASP A 137 -7.21 -9.55 12.84
C ASP A 137 -8.41 -8.60 13.05
N PRO A 138 -9.66 -9.05 12.89
CA PRO A 138 -10.79 -8.41 13.51
C PRO A 138 -10.95 -9.02 14.91
N GLN A 139 -10.51 -8.30 15.94
CA GLN A 139 -10.98 -8.46 17.32
C GLN A 139 -11.07 -9.92 17.80
N ARG A 140 -10.01 -10.47 18.42
CA ARG A 140 -10.21 -11.57 19.38
C ARG A 140 -11.11 -11.05 20.51
N PRO A 141 -12.36 -11.51 20.69
CA PRO A 141 -13.06 -11.25 21.95
C PRO A 141 -12.28 -11.99 23.03
N HIS A 142 -11.61 -11.23 23.88
CA HIS A 142 -11.07 -11.75 25.13
C HIS A 142 -12.26 -12.13 26.01
N VAL A 143 -12.65 -13.40 25.93
CA VAL A 143 -13.55 -14.02 26.91
C VAL A 143 -12.68 -14.42 28.10
N ASP A 144 -12.67 -13.55 29.12
CA ASP A 144 -12.30 -13.94 30.48
C ASP A 144 -13.36 -14.92 30.99
N GLY A 145 -12.90 -16.05 31.53
CA GLY A 145 -13.68 -17.03 32.27
C GLY A 145 -13.01 -17.34 33.58
#